data_AF-A0A835LPL3-F1
#
_entry.id   AF-A0A835LPL3-F1
#
_cell.length_a   1.000
_cell.length_b   1.000
_cell.length_c   1.000
_cell.angle_alpha   90.00
_cell.angle_beta   90.00
_cell.angle_gamma   90.00
#
_symmetry.space_group_name_H-M   'P 1'
#
loop_
_entity.id
_entity.type
_entity.pdbx_description
1 polymer ?
#
loop_
_entity_poly.entity_id
_entity_poly.type
_entity_poly.pdbx_seq_one_letter_code
_entity_poly.pdbx_strand_id
1 'polypeptide(L)'
;MLVQQLPEDISYEEQESYYPRELVLNWPSHIEEIYHCYTIEMQQNFDDDVSFENIILAVKSNLGNDFTHMDFKLFANKGSVGVNVVYAGTILLSPERVSVATKFQVALLRSLINQKWNRSADALDKHQQNDTVPRISYLLLPSTNADGKSPNIHWDCISSLFTLNCHRSHCPEKSCLNYVHTKDKEICRGMLMNSLVVTPHNGYVYCISGFLDGLDGNSVMKSKGEAHRYKEYYKSK
;
A
#
# COMPACT_ATOMS: atom_id res chain seq x y z
N MET A 1 -15.43 -12.02 -27.86
CA MET A 1 -15.76 -13.40 -27.49
C MET A 1 -14.47 -14.17 -27.58
N LEU A 2 -13.94 -14.54 -26.41
CA LEU A 2 -12.97 -15.59 -26.12
C LEU A 2 -12.73 -15.43 -24.61
N VAL A 3 -13.57 -16.11 -23.84
CA VAL A 3 -13.41 -16.25 -22.39
C VAL A 3 -12.53 -17.48 -22.23
N GLN A 4 -11.26 -17.29 -21.88
CA GLN A 4 -10.46 -18.38 -21.34
C GLN A 4 -10.90 -18.56 -19.88
N GLN A 5 -11.63 -19.63 -19.63
CA GLN A 5 -11.86 -20.13 -18.27
C GLN A 5 -10.51 -20.59 -17.72
N LEU A 6 -10.10 -20.00 -16.59
CA LEU A 6 -9.03 -20.55 -15.77
C LEU A 6 -9.48 -21.92 -15.24
N PRO A 7 -8.60 -22.94 -15.18
CA PRO A 7 -8.96 -24.23 -14.63
C PRO A 7 -9.36 -24.07 -13.16
N GLU A 8 -10.54 -24.58 -12.80
CA GLU A 8 -10.92 -24.90 -11.43
C GLU A 8 -10.11 -26.12 -10.97
N ASP A 9 -9.80 -26.15 -9.67
CA ASP A 9 -8.96 -27.11 -8.94
C ASP A 9 -7.43 -26.91 -9.00
N ILE A 10 -6.97 -25.94 -8.22
CA ILE A 10 -5.68 -26.07 -7.52
C ILE A 10 -6.03 -26.35 -6.05
N SER A 11 -5.90 -27.60 -5.60
CA SER A 11 -5.96 -27.90 -4.18
C SER A 11 -4.81 -27.14 -3.51
N TYR A 12 -5.14 -26.20 -2.62
CA TYR A 12 -4.15 -25.64 -1.72
C TYR A 12 -3.71 -26.79 -0.81
N GLU A 13 -2.56 -27.41 -1.09
CA GLU A 13 -1.86 -28.16 -0.05
C GLU A 13 -1.73 -27.20 1.14
N GLU A 14 -2.17 -27.62 2.32
CA GLU A 14 -1.95 -26.89 3.57
C GLU A 14 -0.44 -26.81 3.77
N GLN A 15 0.18 -25.79 3.18
CA GLN A 15 1.58 -25.49 3.39
C GLN A 15 1.73 -25.18 4.89
N GLU A 16 2.51 -26.00 5.60
CA GLU A 16 2.85 -25.73 6.99
C GLU A 16 3.31 -24.27 7.09
N SER A 17 2.63 -23.47 7.90
CA SER A 17 3.01 -22.09 8.11
C SER A 17 4.36 -22.05 8.80
N TYR A 18 5.43 -21.90 8.02
CA TYR A 18 6.76 -21.64 8.54
C TYR A 18 6.83 -20.20 9.05
N TYR A 19 7.06 -20.05 10.35
CA TYR A 19 7.29 -18.76 10.98
C TYR A 19 8.77 -18.66 11.36
N PRO A 20 9.56 -17.78 10.71
CA PRO A 20 10.95 -17.58 11.10
C PRO A 20 11.00 -17.08 12.53
N ARG A 21 11.75 -17.75 13.41
CA ARG A 21 11.82 -17.41 14.84
C ARG A 21 12.36 -16.00 15.06
N GLU A 22 13.20 -15.54 14.14
CA GLU A 22 13.78 -14.22 14.06
C GLU A 22 12.72 -13.13 13.96
N LEU A 23 11.57 -13.47 13.36
CA LEU A 23 10.43 -12.60 13.17
C LEU A 23 9.32 -12.85 14.19
N VAL A 24 9.36 -13.91 14.98
CA VAL A 24 8.29 -14.25 15.95
C VAL A 24 8.70 -13.76 17.33
N LEU A 25 8.07 -12.67 17.79
CA LEU A 25 8.32 -12.13 19.12
C LEU A 25 7.00 -11.71 19.77
N ASN A 26 6.93 -11.87 21.10
CA ASN A 26 5.76 -11.47 21.88
C ASN A 26 5.57 -9.93 21.83
N TRP A 27 4.31 -9.49 21.76
CA TRP A 27 3.89 -8.08 21.74
C TRP A 27 2.96 -7.78 22.92
N PRO A 28 2.93 -6.58 23.53
CA PRO A 28 3.92 -5.48 23.54
C PRO A 28 4.74 -5.43 24.84
N SER A 29 5.96 -4.88 24.75
CA SER A 29 6.61 -4.26 25.92
C SER A 29 6.20 -2.78 26.00
N HIS A 30 6.08 -2.23 27.22
CA HIS A 30 5.71 -0.82 27.44
C HIS A 30 6.89 0.14 27.31
N ILE A 31 7.99 -0.31 26.69
CA ILE A 31 9.29 0.37 26.67
C ILE A 31 9.69 0.58 25.22
N GLU A 32 10.57 1.55 24.97
CA GLU A 32 11.20 1.72 23.67
C GLU A 32 12.07 0.51 23.32
N GLU A 33 11.98 0.05 22.07
CA GLU A 33 12.68 -1.15 21.60
C GLU A 33 13.58 -0.82 20.42
N ILE A 34 14.73 -1.48 20.35
CA ILE A 34 15.67 -1.36 19.24
C ILE A 34 15.19 -2.26 18.10
N TYR A 35 15.13 -1.69 16.90
CA TYR A 35 14.87 -2.39 15.66
C TYR A 35 16.11 -2.32 14.77
N HIS A 36 16.46 -3.44 14.15
CA HIS A 36 17.37 -3.53 13.03
C HIS A 36 16.60 -3.22 11.74
N CYS A 37 17.11 -2.29 10.96
CA CYS A 37 16.49 -1.82 9.73
C CYS A 37 17.27 -2.26 8.50
N TYR A 38 16.52 -2.68 7.49
CA TYR A 38 17.03 -3.06 6.17
C TYR A 38 16.26 -2.26 5.13
N THR A 39 16.99 -1.58 4.24
CA THR A 39 16.41 -0.92 3.09
C THR A 39 16.25 -1.95 1.98
N ILE A 40 15.00 -2.17 1.56
CA ILE A 40 14.65 -2.89 0.34
C ILE A 40 14.65 -1.85 -0.78
N GLU A 41 15.75 -1.83 -1.51
CA GLU A 41 15.97 -0.96 -2.66
C GLU A 41 15.30 -1.56 -3.89
N MET A 42 14.49 -0.76 -4.59
CA MET A 42 13.76 -1.21 -5.76
C MET A 42 14.16 -0.40 -6.99
N GLN A 43 14.85 -1.06 -7.92
CA GLN A 43 15.28 -0.48 -9.18
C GLN A 43 14.33 -0.91 -10.31
N GLN A 44 13.57 0.05 -10.82
CA GLN A 44 12.70 -0.17 -11.96
C GLN A 44 13.51 -0.31 -13.26
N ASN A 45 13.32 -1.40 -14.00
CA ASN A 45 13.98 -1.66 -15.29
C ASN A 45 13.00 -1.55 -16.47
N PHE A 46 12.09 -0.58 -16.42
CA PHE A 46 11.13 -0.25 -17.47
C PHE A 46 10.72 1.22 -17.36
N ASP A 47 10.24 1.80 -18.46
CA ASP A 47 9.78 3.18 -18.50
C ASP A 47 8.36 3.29 -17.91
N ASP A 48 8.20 4.11 -16.87
CA ASP A 48 6.90 4.47 -16.27
C ASP A 48 7.03 5.88 -15.68
N ASP A 49 5.91 6.59 -15.59
CA ASP A 49 5.90 7.97 -15.06
C ASP A 49 6.05 8.03 -13.54
N VAL A 50 6.05 6.87 -12.87
CA VAL A 50 6.11 6.72 -11.41
C VAL A 50 7.33 5.89 -11.04
N SER A 51 8.23 6.47 -10.26
CA SER A 51 9.35 5.74 -9.66
C SER A 51 8.93 5.02 -8.39
N PHE A 52 9.50 3.83 -8.14
CA PHE A 52 9.34 3.17 -6.84
C PHE A 52 10.13 3.88 -5.75
N GLU A 53 9.49 4.01 -4.58
CA GLU A 53 10.16 4.40 -3.33
C GLU A 53 10.67 3.15 -2.62
N ASN A 54 11.84 3.25 -1.98
CA ASN A 54 12.39 2.15 -1.20
C ASN A 54 11.52 1.84 0.03
N ILE A 55 11.62 0.62 0.53
CA ILE A 55 10.88 0.16 1.72
C ILE A 55 11.88 -0.14 2.83
N ILE A 56 11.57 0.27 4.07
CA ILE A 56 12.29 -0.16 5.26
C ILE A 56 11.61 -1.39 5.84
N LEU A 57 12.36 -2.48 5.97
CA LEU A 57 12.04 -3.60 6.84
C LEU A 57 12.69 -3.37 8.20
N ALA A 58 11.89 -3.19 9.25
CA ALA A 58 12.34 -3.11 10.62
C ALA A 58 11.95 -4.37 11.40
N VAL A 59 12.94 -5.01 12.01
CA VAL A 59 12.79 -6.25 12.79
C VAL A 59 13.58 -6.14 14.08
N LYS A 60 13.15 -6.83 15.15
CA LYS A 60 13.86 -6.76 16.45
C LYS A 60 15.16 -7.57 16.47
N SER A 61 15.29 -8.56 15.58
CA SER A 61 16.46 -9.43 15.48
C SER A 61 17.38 -8.97 14.36
N ASN A 62 18.69 -9.10 14.54
CA ASN A 62 19.64 -8.97 13.43
C ASN A 62 19.54 -10.23 12.54
N LEU A 63 19.25 -10.04 11.25
CA LEU A 63 19.07 -11.10 10.25
C LEU A 63 20.41 -11.55 9.64
N GLY A 64 21.51 -10.87 9.98
CA GLY A 64 22.85 -11.21 9.53
C GLY A 64 23.16 -10.74 8.10
N ASN A 65 24.42 -10.93 7.69
CA ASN A 65 24.91 -10.45 6.40
C ASN A 65 24.33 -11.23 5.21
N ASP A 66 23.99 -12.51 5.38
CA ASP A 66 23.40 -13.33 4.31
C ASP A 66 22.09 -12.72 3.79
N PHE A 67 21.33 -12.07 4.68
CA PHE A 67 20.11 -11.35 4.31
C PHE A 67 20.38 -10.07 3.50
N THR A 68 21.55 -9.45 3.67
CA THR A 68 21.96 -8.23 2.94
C THR A 68 22.61 -8.50 1.59
N HIS A 69 22.77 -9.77 1.22
CA HIS A 69 23.28 -10.18 -0.09
C HIS A 69 22.15 -10.71 -1.00
N MET A 70 20.90 -10.35 -0.68
CA MET A 70 19.74 -10.74 -1.46
C MET A 70 19.54 -9.79 -2.64
N ASP A 71 20.03 -10.22 -3.80
CA ASP A 71 19.78 -9.59 -5.10
C ASP A 71 18.89 -10.48 -5.97
N PHE A 72 17.69 -10.01 -6.29
CA PHE A 72 16.77 -10.75 -7.16
C PHE A 72 15.92 -9.82 -8.01
N LYS A 73 15.25 -10.40 -9.01
CA LYS A 73 14.34 -9.66 -9.89
C LYS A 73 12.91 -10.11 -9.67
N LEU A 74 12.03 -9.14 -9.47
CA LEU A 74 10.59 -9.32 -9.52
C LEU A 74 10.11 -9.04 -10.95
N PHE A 75 9.20 -9.87 -11.47
CA PHE A 75 8.62 -9.69 -12.79
C PHE A 75 7.17 -9.21 -12.65
N ALA A 76 6.88 -8.05 -13.24
CA ALA A 76 5.55 -7.46 -13.34
C ALA A 76 5.15 -7.35 -14.82
N ASN A 77 3.87 -7.07 -15.07
CA ASN A 77 3.34 -6.95 -16.44
C ASN A 77 4.06 -5.90 -17.29
N LYS A 78 4.60 -4.85 -16.65
CA LYS A 78 5.32 -3.76 -17.33
C LYS A 78 6.82 -4.03 -17.53
N GLY A 79 7.39 -5.03 -16.86
CA GLY A 79 8.82 -5.31 -16.91
C GLY A 79 9.35 -5.88 -15.60
N SER A 80 10.68 -5.80 -15.42
CA SER A 80 11.33 -6.32 -14.22
C SER A 80 11.71 -5.22 -13.23
N VAL A 81 11.73 -5.55 -11.95
CA VAL A 81 12.18 -4.71 -10.85
C VAL A 81 13.35 -5.43 -10.18
N GLY A 82 14.52 -4.81 -10.17
CA GLY A 82 15.65 -5.28 -9.37
C GLY A 82 15.38 -4.95 -7.91
N VAL A 83 15.60 -5.93 -7.03
CA VAL A 83 15.48 -5.78 -5.58
C VAL A 83 16.82 -6.09 -4.97
N ASN A 84 17.32 -5.15 -4.16
CA ASN A 84 18.52 -5.30 -3.33
C ASN A 84 18.14 -4.98 -1.88
N VAL A 85 18.72 -5.70 -0.93
CA VAL A 85 18.45 -5.50 0.50
C VAL A 85 19.72 -5.07 1.20
N VAL A 86 19.73 -3.86 1.77
CA VAL A 86 20.91 -3.27 2.42
C VAL A 86 20.64 -3.03 3.89
N TYR A 87 21.59 -3.35 4.77
CA TYR A 87 21.46 -3.01 6.18
C TYR A 87 21.56 -1.49 6.39
N ALA A 88 20.51 -0.90 6.97
CA ALA A 88 20.38 0.54 7.19
C ALA A 88 20.72 0.99 8.62
N GLY A 89 21.10 0.06 9.50
CA GLY A 89 21.44 0.33 10.89
C GLY A 89 20.31 0.00 11.86
N THR A 90 20.28 0.69 13.00
CA THR A 90 19.26 0.48 14.05
C THR A 90 18.48 1.75 14.34
N ILE A 91 17.24 1.59 14.78
CA ILE A 91 16.39 2.67 15.28
C ILE A 91 15.74 2.28 16.60
N LEU A 92 15.57 3.26 17.49
CA LEU A 92 14.79 3.11 18.72
C LEU A 92 13.36 3.57 18.45
N LEU A 93 12.38 2.67 18.63
CA LEU A 93 10.96 2.98 18.41
C LEU A 93 10.19 2.95 19.72
N SER A 94 9.42 4.00 19.97
CA SER A 94 8.46 4.04 21.08
C SER A 94 7.24 3.15 20.79
N PRO A 95 6.53 2.67 21.83
CA PRO A 95 5.29 1.89 21.65
C PRO A 95 4.24 2.61 20.78
N GLU A 96 4.18 3.95 20.87
CA GLU A 96 3.29 4.78 20.05
C GLU A 96 3.67 4.72 18.56
N ARG A 97 4.96 4.88 18.24
CA ARG A 97 5.46 4.78 16.86
C ARG A 97 5.21 3.41 16.27
N VAL A 98 5.44 2.34 17.04
CA VAL A 98 5.17 0.99 16.55
C VAL A 98 3.67 0.76 16.37
N SER A 99 2.82 1.27 17.26
CA SER A 99 1.36 1.18 17.12
C SER A 99 0.87 1.84 15.83
N VAL A 100 1.32 3.06 15.55
CA VAL A 100 0.96 3.79 14.32
C VAL A 100 1.48 3.07 13.07
N ALA A 101 2.74 2.64 13.08
CA ALA A 101 3.36 1.89 11.99
C ALA A 101 2.64 0.56 11.70
N THR A 102 2.26 -0.17 12.76
CA THR A 102 1.51 -1.43 12.65
C THR A 102 0.14 -1.20 12.03
N LYS A 103 -0.60 -0.18 12.50
CA LYS A 103 -1.91 0.17 11.93
C LYS A 103 -1.78 0.52 10.46
N PHE A 104 -0.74 1.26 10.08
CA PHE A 104 -0.49 1.65 8.69
C PHE A 104 -0.23 0.41 7.83
N GLN A 105 0.70 -0.45 8.24
CA GLN A 105 1.02 -1.68 7.51
C GLN A 105 -0.20 -2.58 7.33
N VAL A 106 -0.99 -2.80 8.39
CA VAL A 106 -2.18 -3.65 8.30
C VAL A 106 -3.22 -3.06 7.34
N ALA A 107 -3.44 -1.74 7.38
CA ALA A 107 -4.34 -1.07 6.45
C ALA A 107 -3.86 -1.18 5.00
N LEU A 108 -2.57 -0.97 4.75
CA LEU A 108 -1.97 -1.07 3.42
C LEU A 108 -2.04 -2.50 2.88
N LEU A 109 -1.55 -3.49 3.62
CA LEU A 109 -1.54 -4.89 3.20
C LEU A 109 -2.96 -5.42 2.97
N ARG A 110 -3.93 -5.04 3.82
CA ARG A 110 -5.33 -5.39 3.59
C ARG A 110 -5.86 -4.77 2.30
N SER A 111 -5.52 -3.51 1.99
CA SER A 111 -5.92 -2.87 0.73
C SER A 111 -5.36 -3.60 -0.49
N LEU A 112 -4.11 -4.06 -0.40
CA LEU A 112 -3.41 -4.69 -1.52
C LEU A 112 -3.83 -6.15 -1.73
N ILE A 113 -4.02 -6.91 -0.64
CA ILE A 113 -4.40 -8.33 -0.68
C ILE A 113 -5.90 -8.49 -0.91
N ASN A 114 -6.72 -7.75 -0.16
CA ASN A 114 -8.17 -7.79 -0.32
C ASN A 114 -8.56 -6.73 -1.35
N GLN A 115 -8.73 -7.14 -2.60
CA GLN A 115 -9.20 -6.26 -3.69
C GLN A 115 -10.57 -5.62 -3.43
N LYS A 116 -11.30 -6.08 -2.39
CA LYS A 116 -12.52 -5.45 -1.88
C LYS A 116 -12.21 -4.70 -0.60
N TRP A 117 -12.31 -3.37 -0.66
CA TRP A 117 -12.17 -2.52 0.51
C TRP A 117 -13.42 -2.62 1.39
N ASN A 118 -13.33 -3.33 2.52
CA ASN A 118 -14.33 -3.27 3.57
C ASN A 118 -13.91 -2.22 4.61
N ARG A 119 -14.69 -1.15 4.75
CA ARG A 119 -14.44 -0.04 5.69
C ARG A 119 -14.59 -0.43 7.18
N SER A 120 -14.41 -1.70 7.53
CA SER A 120 -14.58 -2.17 8.90
C SER A 120 -13.32 -1.87 9.71
N ALA A 121 -13.32 -0.74 10.39
CA ALA A 121 -12.42 -0.47 11.52
C ALA A 121 -12.43 -1.65 12.52
N ASP A 122 -13.58 -2.32 12.68
CA ASP A 122 -13.78 -3.50 13.53
C ASP A 122 -12.86 -4.69 13.26
N ALA A 123 -12.35 -4.85 12.03
CA ALA A 123 -11.43 -5.94 11.71
C ALA A 123 -10.01 -5.66 12.24
N LEU A 124 -9.66 -4.39 12.45
CA LEU A 124 -8.38 -3.98 13.03
C LEU A 124 -8.36 -4.24 14.54
N ASP A 125 -9.48 -3.95 15.22
CA ASP A 125 -9.65 -4.17 16.66
C ASP A 125 -9.78 -5.66 17.03
N LYS A 126 -10.47 -6.47 16.20
CA LYS A 126 -10.57 -7.92 16.43
C LYS A 126 -9.23 -8.65 16.31
N HIS A 127 -8.31 -8.14 15.49
CA HIS A 127 -6.99 -8.75 15.35
C HIS A 127 -6.07 -8.44 16.55
N GLN A 128 -6.44 -7.47 17.41
CA GLN A 128 -5.71 -7.15 18.61
C GLN A 128 -6.01 -8.10 19.78
N GLN A 129 -7.13 -8.83 19.78
CA GLN A 129 -7.65 -9.51 20.99
C GLN A 129 -7.19 -10.97 21.24
N ASN A 130 -6.52 -11.64 20.30
CA ASN A 130 -6.09 -13.04 20.54
C ASN A 130 -4.60 -13.10 20.90
N ASP A 131 -4.31 -13.24 22.20
CA ASP A 131 -2.96 -13.30 22.81
C ASP A 131 -2.22 -14.64 22.61
N THR A 132 -2.83 -15.62 21.95
CA THR A 132 -2.34 -17.02 21.99
C THR A 132 -1.50 -17.44 20.78
N VAL A 133 -1.44 -16.63 19.72
CA VAL A 133 -0.68 -16.96 18.48
C VAL A 133 0.62 -16.16 18.45
N PRO A 134 1.78 -16.80 18.24
CA PRO A 134 3.04 -16.10 18.03
C PRO A 134 2.89 -15.14 16.85
N ARG A 135 2.99 -13.83 17.10
CA ARG A 135 2.80 -12.82 16.06
C ARG A 135 4.14 -12.49 15.43
N ILE A 136 4.14 -12.42 14.11
CA ILE A 136 5.30 -11.97 13.37
C ILE A 136 5.49 -10.46 13.66
N SER A 137 6.60 -10.09 14.32
CA SER A 137 6.98 -8.74 14.72
C SER A 137 7.98 -8.15 13.72
N TYR A 138 7.44 -7.65 12.61
CA TYR A 138 8.16 -6.82 11.64
C TYR A 138 7.32 -5.61 11.23
N LEU A 139 8.00 -4.56 10.77
CA LEU A 139 7.39 -3.39 10.15
C LEU A 139 7.96 -3.21 8.74
N LEU A 140 7.08 -3.06 7.75
CA LEU A 140 7.36 -2.65 6.38
C LEU A 140 6.85 -1.23 6.21
N LEU A 141 7.77 -0.29 6.08
CA LEU A 141 7.48 1.13 6.14
C LEU A 141 8.04 1.87 4.92
N PRO A 142 7.36 2.91 4.42
CA PRO A 142 7.89 3.72 3.35
C PRO A 142 9.20 4.40 3.80
N SER A 143 10.20 4.40 2.93
CA SER A 143 11.45 5.10 3.16
C SER A 143 11.41 6.50 2.55
N THR A 144 12.03 7.49 3.20
CA THR A 144 12.42 8.71 2.49
C THR A 144 13.78 8.49 1.81
N ASN A 145 13.89 8.90 0.54
CA ASN A 145 15.14 8.79 -0.21
C ASN A 145 16.23 9.63 0.49
N ALA A 146 17.15 9.01 1.21
CA ALA A 146 18.28 9.67 1.85
C ALA A 146 19.47 8.72 2.10
N ASP A 147 20.61 9.08 1.51
CA ASP A 147 22.05 8.79 1.73
C ASP A 147 22.55 7.47 2.37
N GLY A 148 21.70 6.47 2.61
CA GLY A 148 22.09 5.10 2.98
C GLY A 148 22.71 4.92 4.38
N LYS A 149 22.83 5.97 5.19
CA LYS A 149 23.55 5.93 6.47
C LYS A 149 22.66 5.78 7.72
N SER A 150 21.36 5.95 7.57
CA SER A 150 20.39 5.81 8.67
C SER A 150 19.03 5.34 8.14
N PRO A 151 18.24 4.63 8.95
CA PRO A 151 16.89 4.22 8.54
C PRO A 151 15.99 5.45 8.47
N ASN A 152 15.75 5.92 7.25
CA ASN A 152 14.96 7.11 7.00
C ASN A 152 13.53 6.70 6.67
N ILE A 153 12.67 6.70 7.71
CA ILE A 153 11.26 6.30 7.63
C ILE A 153 10.40 7.53 7.33
N HIS A 154 9.50 7.41 6.35
CA HIS A 154 8.59 8.47 5.94
C HIS A 154 7.38 8.59 6.89
N TRP A 155 7.61 9.13 8.09
CA TRP A 155 6.60 9.23 9.15
C TRP A 155 5.38 10.08 8.78
N ASP A 156 5.54 11.11 7.95
CA ASP A 156 4.43 11.95 7.50
C ASP A 156 3.47 11.15 6.60
N CYS A 157 4.01 10.35 5.68
CA CYS A 157 3.22 9.41 4.88
C CYS A 157 2.44 8.44 5.76
N ILE A 158 3.11 7.82 6.74
CA ILE A 158 2.48 6.87 7.67
C ILE A 158 1.32 7.53 8.45
N SER A 159 1.54 8.76 8.93
CA SER A 159 0.56 9.49 9.74
C SER A 159 -0.61 10.02 8.90
N SER A 160 -0.36 10.35 7.64
CA SER A 160 -1.35 10.93 6.71
C SER A 160 -2.56 10.01 6.46
N LEU A 161 -2.34 8.69 6.51
CA LEU A 161 -3.41 7.69 6.36
C LEU A 161 -4.52 7.88 7.42
N PHE A 162 -4.15 8.34 8.61
CA PHE A 162 -5.05 8.50 9.75
C PHE A 162 -5.59 9.91 9.89
N THR A 163 -4.93 10.91 9.30
CA THR A 163 -5.34 12.30 9.43
C THR A 163 -6.28 12.76 8.33
N LEU A 164 -6.35 12.08 7.16
CA LEU A 164 -7.34 12.19 6.05
C LEU A 164 -7.85 13.60 5.69
N ASN A 165 -7.16 14.64 6.14
CA ASN A 165 -7.44 16.03 5.92
C ASN A 165 -6.58 16.46 4.74
N CYS A 166 -7.00 16.06 3.55
CA CYS A 166 -6.48 16.63 2.31
C CYS A 166 -6.88 18.10 2.27
N HIS A 167 -6.09 18.96 2.91
CA HIS A 167 -6.23 20.40 2.75
C HIS A 167 -5.65 20.82 1.39
N ARG A 168 -6.20 21.89 0.81
CA ARG A 168 -5.72 22.53 -0.44
C ARG A 168 -4.20 22.78 -0.47
N SER A 169 -3.54 22.81 0.69
CA SER A 169 -2.10 23.01 0.85
C SER A 169 -1.22 21.85 0.39
N HIS A 170 -1.78 20.65 0.16
CA HIS A 170 -1.01 19.47 -0.27
C HIS A 170 -1.02 19.25 -1.79
N CYS A 171 -1.50 20.22 -2.56
CA CYS A 171 -1.33 20.15 -4.01
C CYS A 171 0.14 20.43 -4.34
N PRO A 172 0.84 19.53 -5.06
CA PRO A 172 2.23 19.74 -5.45
C PRO A 172 2.42 20.99 -6.32
N GLU A 173 1.35 21.47 -6.99
CA GLU A 173 1.35 22.73 -7.72
C GLU A 173 0.59 23.83 -6.98
N LYS A 174 1.25 24.97 -6.75
CA LYS A 174 0.66 26.17 -6.12
C LYS A 174 -0.51 26.79 -6.92
N SER A 175 -0.74 26.33 -8.15
CA SER A 175 -1.79 26.79 -9.06
C SER A 175 -2.62 25.63 -9.63
N CYS A 176 -2.96 24.64 -8.80
CA CYS A 176 -3.89 23.59 -9.19
C CYS A 176 -5.25 24.20 -9.61
N LEU A 177 -5.43 24.45 -10.91
CA LEU A 177 -6.67 24.97 -11.51
C LEU A 177 -7.65 23.84 -11.90
N ASN A 178 -7.19 22.59 -11.87
CA ASN A 178 -7.93 21.43 -12.34
C ASN A 178 -8.41 20.59 -11.16
N TYR A 179 -9.64 20.85 -10.71
CA TYR A 179 -10.32 20.10 -9.66
C TYR A 179 -11.34 19.11 -10.23
N VAL A 180 -11.44 17.96 -9.58
CA VAL A 180 -12.44 16.93 -9.86
C VAL A 180 -13.41 16.86 -8.69
N HIS A 181 -14.70 16.93 -8.99
CA HIS A 181 -15.74 16.72 -8.00
C HIS A 181 -15.92 15.23 -7.74
N THR A 182 -15.53 14.78 -6.54
CA THR A 182 -15.89 13.45 -6.04
C THR A 182 -17.21 13.51 -5.28
N LYS A 183 -17.73 12.36 -4.85
CA LYS A 183 -18.96 12.30 -4.04
C LYS A 183 -18.83 13.11 -2.73
N ASP A 184 -17.65 13.11 -2.13
CA ASP A 184 -17.44 13.64 -0.78
C ASP A 184 -16.77 15.02 -0.77
N LYS A 185 -15.92 15.31 -1.76
CA LYS A 185 -15.18 16.59 -1.86
C LYS A 185 -14.64 16.88 -3.26
N GLU A 186 -14.32 18.13 -3.52
CA GLU A 186 -13.44 18.50 -4.63
C GLU A 186 -12.00 18.10 -4.29
N ILE A 187 -11.32 17.43 -5.22
CA ILE A 187 -9.92 17.03 -5.09
C ILE A 187 -9.19 17.50 -6.33
N CYS A 188 -7.96 18.01 -6.17
CA CYS A 188 -7.17 18.35 -7.34
C CYS A 188 -6.79 17.10 -8.14
N ARG A 189 -6.85 17.21 -9.47
CA ARG A 189 -6.35 16.22 -10.43
C ARG A 189 -4.94 15.72 -10.11
N GLY A 190 -4.02 16.61 -9.69
CA GLY A 190 -2.65 16.24 -9.33
C GLY A 190 -2.55 15.32 -8.11
N MET A 191 -3.44 15.47 -7.13
CA MET A 191 -3.51 14.56 -5.97
C MET A 191 -4.19 13.23 -6.31
N LEU A 192 -5.02 13.22 -7.35
CA LEU A 192 -5.71 12.02 -7.80
C LEU A 192 -4.83 11.16 -8.71
N MET A 193 -3.90 11.76 -9.46
CA MET A 193 -2.97 10.99 -10.29
C MET A 193 -2.13 10.04 -9.44
N ASN A 194 -1.98 8.79 -9.89
CA ASN A 194 -1.25 7.73 -9.18
C ASN A 194 -1.81 7.40 -7.78
N SER A 195 -3.07 7.80 -7.51
CA SER A 195 -3.76 7.45 -6.27
C SER A 195 -4.59 6.17 -6.44
N LEU A 196 -4.80 5.48 -5.31
CA LEU A 196 -5.77 4.39 -5.21
C LEU A 196 -7.14 4.96 -4.82
N VAL A 197 -8.18 4.59 -5.57
CA VAL A 197 -9.55 4.98 -5.30
C VAL A 197 -10.45 3.77 -5.15
N VAL A 198 -11.34 3.83 -4.15
CA VAL A 198 -12.36 2.81 -3.93
C VAL A 198 -13.64 3.27 -4.60
N THR A 199 -14.24 2.40 -5.42
CA THR A 199 -15.54 2.71 -6.03
C THR A 199 -16.68 2.18 -5.17
N PRO A 200 -17.56 3.04 -4.63
CA PRO A 200 -18.60 2.62 -3.68
C PRO A 200 -19.60 1.58 -4.23
N HIS A 201 -19.80 1.56 -5.55
CA HIS A 201 -20.82 0.72 -6.19
C HIS A 201 -20.42 -0.76 -6.30
N ASN A 202 -19.15 -1.11 -6.12
CA ASN A 202 -18.67 -2.50 -6.19
C ASN A 202 -17.61 -2.85 -5.13
N GLY A 203 -17.10 -1.85 -4.39
CA GLY A 203 -16.07 -2.01 -3.37
C GLY A 203 -14.66 -2.28 -3.89
N TYR A 204 -14.45 -2.27 -5.22
CA TYR A 204 -13.14 -2.50 -5.82
C TYR A 204 -12.23 -1.27 -5.69
N VAL A 205 -10.94 -1.56 -5.62
CA VAL A 205 -9.86 -0.56 -5.62
C VAL A 205 -9.31 -0.42 -7.04
N TYR A 206 -9.16 0.81 -7.51
CA TYR A 206 -8.59 1.14 -8.82
C TYR A 206 -7.43 2.12 -8.65
N CYS A 207 -6.43 2.03 -9.52
CA CYS A 207 -5.40 3.06 -9.65
C CYS A 207 -5.81 4.07 -10.72
N ILE A 208 -5.72 5.36 -10.41
CA ILE A 208 -5.91 6.42 -11.41
C ILE A 208 -4.61 6.60 -12.20
N SER A 209 -4.63 6.16 -13.46
CA SER A 209 -3.51 6.31 -14.39
C SER A 209 -3.64 7.50 -15.34
N GLY A 210 -4.77 8.22 -15.30
CA GLY A 210 -5.02 9.33 -16.21
C GLY A 210 -6.43 9.89 -16.11
N PHE A 211 -6.68 10.97 -16.86
CA PHE A 211 -8.00 11.58 -16.99
C PHE A 211 -8.30 11.77 -18.46
N LEU A 212 -9.55 11.49 -18.82
CA LEU A 212 -10.05 11.67 -20.18
C LEU A 212 -10.67 13.06 -20.29
N ASP A 213 -9.94 13.99 -20.91
CA ASP A 213 -10.44 15.34 -21.13
C ASP A 213 -11.67 15.32 -22.06
N GLY A 214 -12.71 16.07 -21.69
CA GLY A 214 -13.97 16.10 -22.44
C GLY A 214 -14.96 14.98 -22.11
N LEU A 215 -14.66 14.10 -21.16
CA LEU A 215 -15.64 13.17 -20.59
C LEU A 215 -16.04 13.59 -19.18
N ASP A 216 -17.34 13.61 -18.95
CA ASP A 216 -17.95 13.87 -17.65
C ASP A 216 -19.06 12.86 -17.34
N GLY A 217 -19.69 12.98 -16.17
CA GLY A 217 -20.79 12.10 -15.79
C GLY A 217 -22.03 12.19 -16.69
N ASN A 218 -22.15 13.21 -17.54
CA ASN A 218 -23.25 13.38 -18.50
C ASN A 218 -22.93 12.79 -19.87
N SER A 219 -21.69 12.36 -20.09
CA SER A 219 -21.23 11.74 -21.33
C SER A 219 -21.82 10.34 -21.52
N VAL A 220 -21.99 9.93 -22.78
CA VAL A 220 -22.56 8.63 -23.14
C VAL A 220 -21.56 7.51 -22.85
N MET A 221 -22.00 6.52 -22.08
CA MET A 221 -21.22 5.32 -21.77
C MET A 221 -21.31 4.33 -22.94
N LYS A 222 -20.16 3.88 -23.44
CA LYS A 222 -20.09 2.84 -24.47
C LYS A 222 -20.35 1.46 -23.86
N SER A 223 -21.63 1.14 -23.67
CA SER A 223 -22.12 -0.19 -23.26
C SER A 223 -22.70 -0.95 -24.47
N LYS A 224 -22.63 -2.28 -24.46
CA LYS A 224 -23.07 -3.18 -25.55
C LYS A 224 -24.60 -3.23 -25.68
N GLY A 225 -25.22 -2.16 -26.18
CA GLY A 225 -26.60 -2.19 -26.69
C GLY A 225 -27.48 -1.02 -26.28
N GLU A 226 -27.17 -0.32 -25.19
CA GLU A 226 -27.94 0.86 -24.73
C GLU A 226 -27.03 2.03 -24.39
N ALA A 227 -27.36 3.19 -24.94
CA ALA A 227 -26.65 4.45 -24.70
C ALA A 227 -27.16 5.10 -23.40
N HIS A 228 -26.56 4.73 -22.27
CA HIS A 228 -26.79 5.38 -20.98
C HIS A 228 -25.76 6.46 -20.73
N ARG A 229 -26.12 7.56 -20.08
CA ARG A 229 -25.10 8.48 -19.52
C ARG A 229 -24.44 7.83 -18.31
N TYR A 230 -23.16 8.13 -18.05
CA TYR A 230 -22.44 7.56 -16.91
C TYR A 230 -23.20 7.74 -15.57
N LYS A 231 -23.74 8.93 -15.29
CA LYS A 231 -24.53 9.21 -14.08
C LYS A 231 -25.82 8.39 -14.00
N GLU A 232 -26.50 8.16 -15.12
CA GLU A 232 -27.76 7.42 -15.15
C GLU A 232 -27.51 5.94 -14.88
N TYR A 233 -26.51 5.37 -15.56
CA TYR A 233 -26.12 3.96 -15.37
C TYR A 233 -25.80 3.62 -13.90
N TYR A 234 -25.02 4.48 -13.23
CA TYR A 234 -24.65 4.26 -11.83
C TYR A 234 -25.72 4.70 -10.82
N LYS A 235 -26.76 5.43 -11.24
CA LYS A 235 -27.94 5.70 -10.39
C LYS A 235 -28.92 4.53 -10.40
N SER A 236 -28.99 3.78 -11.50
CA SER A 236 -29.88 2.61 -11.65
C SER A 236 -29.32 1.31 -11.06
N LYS A 237 -28.14 1.35 -10.44
CA LYS A 237 -27.42 0.18 -9.91
C LYS A 237 -27.28 0.21 -8.40
#